data_AF-Q2MFX6-F1
#
_entry.id   AF-Q2MFX6-F1
#
_cell.length_a   1.000
_cell.length_b   1.000
_cell.length_c   1.000
_cell.angle_alpha   90.00
_cell.angle_beta   90.00
_cell.angle_gamma   90.00
#
_symmetry.space_group_name_H-M   'P 1'
#
loop_
_entity.id
_entity.type
_entity.pdbx_description
1 polymer ?
#
loop_
_entity_poly.entity_id
_entity_poly.type
_entity_poly.pdbx_seq_one_letter_code
_entity_poly.pdbx_strand_id
1 'polypeptide(L)'
;MAHEQADRESRHRDSDEHGQPTASNPRRGQQQSIKRRVIRLVLIPSVVALVMWLVASGYLIFQGFYNREVANSVRQVSIPAVSALASLQQERRLSVAYLAQPSRDLQKLLDRRQQTDQRIAAMRSAADSALGNAPQSIATQWRTLAGHLDELPGVRSTIDARSADQQGVYDFYNDLLDAATGLFDTQARIVPDVTAAQGGIAATETFRASDLMSRAGSKIDGAFGSRSFGQQDYLEFVSLVGAYHAGLANVAPHLQADVRRRHEGITAGSPWKQLVAAENALIAGGPWRDGMPRALPFTRAEWDTLTQQVSDDLINLTVEQADKVSAETLRTGNGQLLTASLGSLLALSVAVAAILWAIRQSRILVDRALSVRLAQLGRDAAAMVDERLPAMMERLRRREKVDVAVELPMQDYGSDEIGQVAQVINRSLQAAAGAAVDEAKTRAAGVAMLMGVARRPQRPLQRGLEGHRGPADP
;
A
#
# COMPACT_ATOMS: atom_id res chain seq x y z
N MET A 1 25.05 -3.81 43.26
CA MET A 1 26.53 -3.70 43.21
C MET A 1 26.82 -2.54 42.28
N ALA A 2 26.72 -1.28 42.73
CA ALA A 2 27.55 -0.65 43.75
C ALA A 2 29.02 -0.63 43.32
N HIS A 3 29.49 0.54 42.89
CA HIS A 3 30.67 1.18 43.46
C HIS A 3 30.46 2.70 43.27
N GLU A 4 30.16 3.47 44.32
CA GLU A 4 31.05 3.88 45.43
C GLU A 4 31.82 5.14 45.00
N GLN A 5 31.31 6.31 45.43
CA GLN A 5 31.80 7.08 46.59
C GLN A 5 33.22 7.60 46.32
N ALA A 6 33.45 8.90 46.29
CA ALA A 6 33.60 9.84 47.42
C ALA A 6 34.68 10.83 46.91
N ASP A 7 34.91 12.02 47.41
CA ASP A 7 34.84 12.49 48.77
C ASP A 7 35.12 14.00 48.75
N ARG A 8 34.59 14.71 49.78
CA ARG A 8 35.23 15.81 50.54
C ARG A 8 35.55 17.15 49.84
N GLU A 9 35.48 18.30 50.51
CA GLU A 9 35.20 18.65 51.90
C GLU A 9 35.09 20.18 52.00
N SER A 10 34.18 20.65 52.87
CA SER A 10 34.39 21.80 53.78
C SER A 10 34.55 23.21 53.17
N ARG A 11 34.22 24.34 53.79
CA ARG A 11 33.76 24.72 55.14
C ARG A 11 33.35 26.20 55.06
N HIS A 12 32.42 26.61 55.92
CA HIS A 12 32.26 27.96 56.50
C HIS A 12 32.37 29.22 55.61
N ARG A 13 31.29 30.00 55.55
CA ARG A 13 31.13 31.19 56.41
C ARG A 13 29.73 31.77 56.35
N ASP A 14 29.24 32.07 57.53
CA ASP A 14 28.07 32.89 57.81
C ASP A 14 28.48 34.37 57.74
N SER A 15 27.68 35.19 57.07
CA SER A 15 27.66 36.65 57.25
C SER A 15 26.50 37.25 56.44
N ASP A 16 25.53 37.79 57.18
CA ASP A 16 24.47 38.69 56.76
C ASP A 16 24.97 39.85 55.89
N GLU A 17 24.24 40.19 54.82
CA GLU A 17 24.08 41.59 54.41
C GLU A 17 22.85 41.80 53.50
N HIS A 18 22.10 42.86 53.82
CA HIS A 18 20.93 43.36 53.10
C HIS A 18 21.25 43.76 51.64
N GLY A 19 20.38 43.39 50.69
CA GLY A 19 20.45 43.92 49.33
C GLY A 19 19.28 43.51 48.42
N GLN A 20 18.28 44.40 48.32
CA GLN A 20 17.33 44.63 47.22
C GLN A 20 16.70 43.44 46.43
N PRO A 21 15.36 43.34 46.35
CA PRO A 21 14.72 42.45 45.39
C PRO A 21 14.92 42.99 43.96
N THR A 22 15.72 42.30 43.17
CA THR A 22 15.84 42.52 41.73
C THR A 22 14.52 42.17 41.04
N ALA A 23 14.01 43.12 40.27
CA ALA A 23 12.81 42.98 39.48
C ALA A 23 12.94 41.80 38.50
N SER A 24 12.21 40.72 38.76
CA SER A 24 12.03 39.63 37.81
C SER A 24 11.16 40.12 36.65
N ASN A 25 11.80 40.42 35.52
CA ASN A 25 11.14 40.71 34.25
C ASN A 25 10.36 39.46 33.77
N PRO A 26 9.02 39.47 33.67
CA PRO A 26 8.31 38.30 33.19
C PRO A 26 8.50 38.20 31.67
N ARG A 27 9.14 37.09 31.26
CA ARG A 27 9.29 36.67 29.87
C ARG A 27 7.93 36.73 29.17
N ARG A 28 7.80 37.62 28.17
CA ARG A 28 6.69 37.64 27.20
C ARG A 28 6.64 36.30 26.47
N GLY A 29 5.81 35.39 26.96
CA GLY A 29 5.46 34.17 26.24
C GLY A 29 4.75 34.56 24.94
N GLN A 30 5.32 34.14 23.81
CA GLN A 30 4.72 34.30 22.49
C GLN A 30 3.51 33.37 22.42
N GLN A 31 2.34 33.85 22.86
CA GLN A 31 1.13 33.06 22.98
C GLN A 31 0.55 32.77 21.60
N GLN A 32 0.53 31.48 21.24
CA GLN A 32 -0.01 31.01 19.97
C GLN A 32 -1.53 31.19 19.94
N SER A 33 -2.05 31.82 18.89
CA SER A 33 -3.48 32.08 18.74
C SER A 33 -4.31 30.78 18.87
N ILE A 34 -5.46 30.86 19.54
CA ILE A 34 -6.40 29.75 19.73
C ILE A 34 -6.74 29.06 18.40
N LYS A 35 -6.75 29.84 17.30
CA LYS A 35 -6.90 29.35 15.92
C LYS A 35 -5.87 28.27 15.56
N ARG A 36 -4.59 28.42 15.92
CA ARG A 36 -3.52 27.44 15.62
C ARG A 36 -3.69 26.12 16.38
N ARG A 37 -4.17 26.17 17.62
CA ARG A 37 -4.34 24.98 18.47
C ARG A 37 -5.51 24.11 17.99
N VAL A 38 -6.63 24.75 17.63
CA VAL A 38 -7.83 24.06 17.10
C VAL A 38 -7.57 23.51 15.69
N ILE A 39 -6.91 24.28 14.81
CA ILE A 39 -6.54 23.82 13.46
C ILE A 39 -5.67 22.56 13.56
N ARG A 40 -4.68 22.53 14.46
CA ARG A 40 -3.79 21.37 14.60
C ARG A 40 -4.51 20.10 15.09
N LEU A 41 -5.52 20.23 15.95
CA LEU A 41 -6.27 19.08 16.49
C LEU A 41 -7.07 18.33 15.41
N VAL A 42 -7.55 19.04 14.38
CA VAL A 42 -8.39 18.45 13.33
C VAL A 42 -7.63 18.20 12.02
N LEU A 43 -6.64 19.03 11.72
CA LEU A 43 -5.87 18.91 10.47
C LEU A 43 -4.99 17.66 10.47
N ILE A 44 -4.37 17.30 11.60
CA ILE A 44 -3.50 16.13 11.69
C ILE A 44 -4.29 14.83 11.41
N PRO A 45 -5.41 14.52 12.08
CA PRO A 45 -6.22 13.34 11.76
C PRO A 45 -6.72 13.33 10.31
N SER A 46 -7.10 14.49 9.77
CA SER A 46 -7.59 14.61 8.39
C SER A 46 -6.49 14.31 7.36
N VAL A 47 -5.27 14.80 7.60
CA VAL A 47 -4.10 14.50 6.74
C VAL A 47 -3.72 13.03 6.83
N VAL A 48 -3.72 12.44 8.03
CA VAL A 48 -3.43 11.00 8.20
C VAL A 48 -4.48 10.15 7.46
N ALA A 49 -5.77 10.50 7.59
CA ALA A 49 -6.84 9.82 6.87
C ALA A 49 -6.69 9.96 5.34
N LEU A 50 -6.30 11.14 4.84
CA LEU A 50 -6.05 11.37 3.41
C LEU A 50 -4.87 10.55 2.89
N VAL A 51 -3.79 10.47 3.66
CA VAL A 51 -2.60 9.66 3.30
C VAL A 51 -2.97 8.17 3.28
N MET A 52 -3.66 7.67 4.31
CA MET A 52 -4.16 6.30 4.36
C MET A 52 -5.07 5.98 3.16
N TRP A 53 -5.94 6.92 2.79
CA TRP A 53 -6.81 6.79 1.62
C TRP A 53 -6.04 6.75 0.30
N LEU A 54 -5.03 7.61 0.14
CA LEU A 54 -4.15 7.60 -1.05
C LEU A 54 -3.40 6.28 -1.17
N VAL A 55 -2.84 5.76 -0.07
CA VAL A 55 -2.12 4.48 -0.04
C VAL A 55 -3.05 3.32 -0.39
N ALA A 56 -4.23 3.23 0.23
CA ALA A 56 -5.21 2.18 -0.05
C ALA A 56 -5.72 2.24 -1.49
N SER A 57 -6.05 3.42 -1.99
CA SER A 57 -6.52 3.61 -3.38
C SER A 57 -5.43 3.26 -4.39
N GLY A 58 -4.19 3.69 -4.15
CA GLY A 58 -3.05 3.37 -5.00
C GLY A 58 -2.79 1.87 -5.08
N TYR A 59 -2.87 1.16 -3.95
CA TYR A 59 -2.75 -0.30 -3.89
C TYR A 59 -3.83 -1.01 -4.72
N LEU A 60 -5.10 -0.60 -4.59
CA LEU A 60 -6.23 -1.23 -5.30
C LEU A 60 -6.16 -0.98 -6.82
N ILE A 61 -5.76 0.22 -7.25
CA ILE A 61 -5.55 0.54 -8.67
C ILE A 61 -4.43 -0.33 -9.25
N PHE A 62 -3.28 -0.40 -8.57
CA PHE A 62 -2.15 -1.21 -9.00
C PHE A 62 -2.54 -2.70 -9.13
N GLN A 63 -3.25 -3.23 -8.14
CA GLN A 63 -3.72 -4.62 -8.14
C GLN A 63 -4.63 -4.92 -9.34
N GLY A 64 -5.54 -4.01 -9.71
CA GLY A 64 -6.42 -4.20 -10.86
C GLY A 64 -5.70 -4.17 -12.21
N PHE A 65 -4.72 -3.28 -12.39
CA PHE A 65 -3.87 -3.29 -13.58
C PHE A 65 -3.03 -4.57 -13.65
N TYR A 66 -2.41 -4.96 -12.54
CA TYR A 66 -1.59 -6.18 -12.47
C TYR A 66 -2.39 -7.43 -12.83
N ASN A 67 -3.60 -7.59 -12.26
CA ASN A 67 -4.48 -8.73 -12.55
C ASN A 67 -4.90 -8.79 -14.03
N ARG A 68 -5.11 -7.64 -14.67
CA ARG A 68 -5.43 -7.57 -16.11
C ARG A 68 -4.24 -7.98 -16.97
N GLU A 69 -3.04 -7.51 -16.65
CA GLU A 69 -1.82 -7.90 -17.35
C GLU A 69 -1.54 -9.40 -17.20
N VAL A 70 -1.72 -9.97 -16.00
CA VAL A 70 -1.60 -11.42 -15.78
C VAL A 70 -2.59 -12.20 -16.65
N ALA A 71 -3.87 -11.83 -16.65
CA ALA A 71 -4.88 -12.55 -17.43
C ALA A 71 -4.66 -12.43 -18.96
N ASN A 72 -4.19 -11.28 -19.43
CA ASN A 72 -3.80 -11.11 -20.83
C ASN A 72 -2.57 -11.96 -21.18
N SER A 73 -1.56 -11.97 -20.31
CA SER A 73 -0.35 -12.79 -20.47
C SER A 73 -0.69 -14.28 -20.54
N VAL A 74 -1.59 -14.78 -19.70
CA VAL A 74 -2.02 -16.19 -19.77
C VAL A 74 -2.68 -16.51 -21.12
N ARG A 75 -3.59 -15.65 -21.59
CA ARG A 75 -4.30 -15.88 -22.86
C ARG A 75 -3.42 -15.75 -24.09
N GLN A 76 -2.48 -14.81 -24.07
CA GLN A 76 -1.64 -14.49 -25.23
C GLN A 76 -0.34 -15.27 -25.26
N VAL A 77 0.16 -15.75 -24.10
CA VAL A 77 1.46 -16.42 -23.97
C VAL A 77 1.30 -17.85 -23.47
N SER A 78 0.73 -18.04 -22.27
CA SER A 78 0.71 -19.36 -21.62
C SER A 78 -0.19 -20.39 -22.33
N ILE A 79 -1.37 -20.00 -22.83
CA ILE A 79 -2.26 -20.91 -23.58
C ILE A 79 -1.62 -21.37 -24.91
N PRO A 80 -1.09 -20.47 -25.77
CA PRO A 80 -0.33 -20.89 -26.94
C PRO A 80 0.88 -21.78 -26.60
N ALA A 81 1.57 -21.49 -25.48
CA ALA A 81 2.69 -22.32 -25.01
C ALA A 81 2.24 -23.76 -24.70
N VAL A 82 1.10 -23.97 -24.04
CA VAL A 82 0.57 -25.33 -23.78
C VAL A 82 0.42 -26.14 -25.07
N SER A 83 -0.03 -25.52 -26.16
CA SER A 83 -0.15 -26.19 -27.48
C SER A 83 1.21 -26.58 -28.07
N ALA A 84 2.22 -25.72 -27.92
CA ALA A 84 3.59 -26.02 -28.37
C ALA A 84 4.20 -27.17 -27.56
N LEU A 85 4.05 -27.14 -26.24
CA LEU A 85 4.57 -28.17 -25.34
C LEU A 85 3.84 -29.51 -25.53
N ALA A 86 2.53 -29.51 -25.78
CA ALA A 86 1.79 -30.71 -26.17
C ALA A 86 2.30 -31.31 -27.50
N SER A 87 2.68 -30.46 -28.46
CA SER A 87 3.33 -30.95 -29.69
C SER A 87 4.68 -31.61 -29.41
N LEU A 88 5.48 -31.05 -28.49
CA LEU A 88 6.76 -31.62 -28.05
C LEU A 88 6.59 -32.96 -27.32
N GLN A 89 5.54 -33.13 -26.52
CA GLN A 89 5.18 -34.42 -25.92
C GLN A 89 4.97 -35.50 -26.99
N GLN A 90 4.24 -35.17 -28.06
CA GLN A 90 3.99 -36.11 -29.17
C GLN A 90 5.25 -36.35 -29.99
N GLU A 91 6.07 -35.34 -30.18
CA GLU A 91 7.36 -35.48 -30.86
C GLU A 91 8.33 -36.37 -30.08
N ARG A 92 8.38 -36.28 -28.74
CA ARG A 92 9.13 -37.20 -27.86
C ARG A 92 8.72 -38.65 -28.12
N ARG A 93 7.42 -38.94 -28.07
CA ARG A 93 6.86 -40.28 -28.31
C ARG A 93 7.25 -40.84 -29.68
N LEU A 94 7.07 -40.04 -30.73
CA LEU A 94 7.42 -40.45 -32.10
C LEU A 94 8.93 -40.61 -32.31
N SER A 95 9.75 -39.76 -31.69
CA SER A 95 11.21 -39.86 -31.76
C SER A 95 11.71 -41.15 -31.09
N VAL A 96 11.19 -41.47 -29.91
CA VAL A 96 11.49 -42.71 -29.19
C VAL A 96 11.03 -43.93 -29.98
N ALA A 97 9.82 -43.90 -30.55
CA ALA A 97 9.30 -44.99 -31.39
C ALA A 97 10.15 -45.20 -32.66
N TYR A 98 10.55 -44.11 -33.32
CA TYR A 98 11.38 -44.16 -34.54
C TYR A 98 12.77 -44.74 -34.28
N LEU A 99 13.43 -44.35 -33.18
CA LEU A 99 14.72 -44.94 -32.79
C LEU A 99 14.61 -46.42 -32.48
N ALA A 100 13.48 -46.84 -31.89
CA ALA A 100 13.21 -48.25 -31.60
C ALA A 100 12.82 -49.06 -32.86
N GLN A 101 12.18 -48.45 -33.87
CA GLN A 101 11.81 -49.11 -35.13
C GLN A 101 11.87 -48.16 -36.36
N PRO A 102 13.02 -48.08 -37.06
CA PRO A 102 13.29 -47.01 -38.04
C PRO A 102 12.40 -46.95 -39.29
N SER A 103 11.80 -48.06 -39.74
CA SER A 103 11.21 -48.13 -41.09
C SER A 103 9.74 -47.71 -41.18
N ARG A 104 9.03 -47.46 -40.07
CA ARG A 104 7.58 -47.22 -40.08
C ARG A 104 7.16 -45.77 -39.80
N ASP A 105 7.94 -45.03 -39.03
CA ASP A 105 7.42 -43.83 -38.35
C ASP A 105 8.07 -42.50 -38.79
N LEU A 106 9.01 -42.52 -39.74
CA LEU A 106 9.75 -41.32 -40.14
C LEU A 106 8.86 -40.21 -40.68
N GLN A 107 7.94 -40.50 -41.61
CA GLN A 107 7.06 -39.45 -42.16
C GLN A 107 6.14 -38.85 -41.09
N LYS A 108 5.55 -39.69 -40.22
CA LYS A 108 4.72 -39.23 -39.09
C LYS A 108 5.52 -38.33 -38.13
N LEU A 109 6.80 -38.65 -37.90
CA LEU A 109 7.71 -37.83 -37.09
C LEU A 109 8.03 -36.48 -37.77
N LEU A 110 8.33 -36.48 -39.07
CA LEU A 110 8.61 -35.25 -39.83
C LEU A 110 7.39 -34.33 -39.89
N ASP A 111 6.20 -34.87 -40.16
CA ASP A 111 4.95 -34.11 -40.14
C ASP A 111 4.67 -33.51 -38.75
N ARG A 112 4.96 -34.27 -37.68
CA ARG A 112 4.83 -33.77 -36.31
C ARG A 112 5.81 -32.63 -36.04
N ARG A 113 7.08 -32.77 -36.44
CA ARG A 113 8.11 -31.74 -36.27
C ARG A 113 7.73 -30.42 -36.94
N GLN A 114 7.18 -30.47 -38.15
CA GLN A 114 6.70 -29.27 -38.83
C GLN A 114 5.61 -28.54 -38.00
N GLN A 115 4.68 -29.30 -37.42
CA GLN A 115 3.65 -28.74 -36.54
C GLN A 115 4.25 -28.20 -35.23
N THR A 116 5.21 -28.90 -34.64
CA THR A 116 5.94 -28.46 -33.45
C THR A 116 6.64 -27.13 -33.71
N ASP A 117 7.32 -26.98 -34.84
CA ASP A 117 8.08 -25.77 -35.18
C ASP A 117 7.19 -24.54 -35.32
N GLN A 118 6.03 -24.70 -35.97
CA GLN A 118 5.04 -23.62 -36.08
C GLN A 118 4.56 -23.15 -34.71
N ARG A 119 4.30 -24.10 -33.79
CA ARG A 119 3.83 -23.78 -32.44
C ARG A 119 4.93 -23.20 -31.55
N ILE A 120 6.17 -23.69 -31.66
CA ILE A 120 7.33 -23.11 -30.97
C ILE A 120 7.57 -21.68 -31.45
N ALA A 121 7.50 -21.42 -32.76
CA ALA A 121 7.66 -20.08 -33.31
C ALA A 121 6.57 -19.12 -32.77
N ALA A 122 5.31 -19.56 -32.74
CA ALA A 122 4.22 -18.78 -32.15
C ALA A 122 4.44 -18.52 -30.65
N MET A 123 4.87 -19.53 -29.89
CA MET A 123 5.19 -19.40 -28.47
C MET A 123 6.35 -18.41 -28.24
N ARG A 124 7.43 -18.48 -29.03
CA ARG A 124 8.57 -17.55 -28.95
C ARG A 124 8.14 -16.12 -29.24
N SER A 125 7.38 -15.89 -30.31
CA SER A 125 6.88 -14.56 -30.66
C SER A 125 5.97 -13.95 -29.57
N ALA A 126 5.11 -14.78 -28.97
CA ALA A 126 4.28 -14.37 -27.84
C ALA A 126 5.12 -14.03 -26.60
N ALA A 127 6.13 -14.84 -26.29
CA ALA A 127 7.03 -14.61 -25.18
C ALA A 127 7.87 -13.34 -25.36
N ASP A 128 8.47 -13.12 -26.53
CA ASP A 128 9.28 -11.92 -26.83
C ASP A 128 8.49 -10.62 -26.60
N SER A 129 7.20 -10.63 -26.96
CA SER A 129 6.31 -9.49 -26.75
C SER A 129 6.03 -9.21 -25.27
N ALA A 130 6.11 -10.23 -24.41
CA ALA A 130 5.78 -10.15 -22.98
C ALA A 130 7.01 -9.99 -22.07
N LEU A 131 8.18 -10.48 -22.49
CA LEU A 131 9.38 -10.55 -21.66
C LEU A 131 9.95 -9.18 -21.26
N GLY A 132 9.76 -8.14 -22.07
CA GLY A 132 10.26 -6.79 -21.78
C GLY A 132 9.73 -6.20 -20.46
N ASN A 133 8.55 -6.63 -20.02
CA ASN A 133 7.92 -6.19 -18.77
C ASN A 133 7.86 -7.31 -17.71
N ALA A 134 8.44 -8.48 -17.99
CA ALA A 134 8.35 -9.63 -17.11
C ALA A 134 9.31 -9.52 -15.92
N PRO A 135 8.94 -10.05 -14.73
CA PRO A 135 9.86 -10.15 -13.60
C PRO A 135 11.10 -10.98 -13.94
N GLN A 136 12.23 -10.65 -13.31
CA GLN A 136 13.53 -11.34 -13.52
C GLN A 136 13.43 -12.87 -13.35
N SER A 137 12.57 -13.34 -12.42
CA SER A 137 12.32 -14.76 -12.20
C SER A 137 11.74 -15.44 -13.45
N ILE A 138 10.76 -14.82 -14.10
CA ILE A 138 10.14 -15.31 -15.34
C ILE A 138 11.12 -15.26 -16.50
N ALA A 139 11.84 -14.14 -16.65
CA ALA A 139 12.87 -14.01 -17.69
C ALA A 139 13.99 -15.06 -17.56
N THR A 140 14.31 -15.47 -16.32
CA THR A 140 15.30 -16.52 -16.06
C THR A 140 14.78 -17.90 -16.46
N GLN A 141 13.57 -18.25 -16.05
CA GLN A 141 12.97 -19.53 -16.43
C GLN A 141 12.74 -19.63 -17.94
N TRP A 142 12.33 -18.53 -18.59
CA TRP A 142 12.24 -18.49 -20.04
C TRP A 142 13.59 -18.72 -20.73
N ARG A 143 14.68 -18.12 -20.25
CA ARG A 143 16.02 -18.34 -20.82
C ARG A 143 16.44 -19.81 -20.72
N THR A 144 16.13 -20.49 -19.62
CA THR A 144 16.37 -21.94 -19.48
C THR A 144 15.59 -22.73 -20.52
N LEU A 145 14.28 -22.50 -20.64
CA LEU A 145 13.45 -23.16 -21.67
C LEU A 145 13.95 -22.85 -23.10
N ALA A 146 14.28 -21.59 -23.38
CA ALA A 146 14.78 -21.16 -24.68
C ALA A 146 16.08 -21.87 -25.05
N GLY A 147 16.99 -22.08 -24.10
CA GLY A 147 18.21 -22.86 -24.30
C GLY A 147 17.93 -24.29 -24.78
N HIS A 148 17.04 -25.02 -24.11
CA HIS A 148 16.64 -26.36 -24.55
C HIS A 148 15.98 -26.34 -25.95
N LEU A 149 15.16 -25.34 -26.24
CA LEU A 149 14.54 -25.18 -27.57
C LEU A 149 15.58 -24.87 -28.66
N ASP A 150 16.67 -24.18 -28.34
CA ASP A 150 17.77 -23.90 -29.28
C ASP A 150 18.63 -25.14 -29.56
N GLU A 151 18.70 -26.09 -28.63
CA GLU A 151 19.38 -27.38 -28.80
C GLU A 151 18.56 -28.39 -29.62
N LEU A 152 17.24 -28.22 -29.69
CA LEU A 152 16.30 -29.14 -30.35
C LEU A 152 16.69 -29.53 -31.78
N PRO A 153 17.12 -28.61 -32.69
CA PRO A 153 17.57 -28.98 -34.03
C PRO A 153 18.78 -29.94 -34.03
N GLY A 154 19.71 -29.75 -33.09
CA GLY A 154 20.88 -30.61 -32.93
C GLY A 154 20.48 -32.04 -32.53
N VAL A 155 19.59 -32.16 -31.53
CA VAL A 155 19.04 -33.46 -31.10
C VAL A 155 18.25 -34.13 -32.22
N ARG A 156 17.46 -33.38 -32.99
CA ARG A 156 16.74 -33.92 -34.15
C ARG A 156 17.69 -34.51 -35.20
N SER A 157 18.81 -33.83 -35.46
CA SER A 157 19.84 -34.32 -36.39
C SER A 157 20.45 -35.65 -35.95
N THR A 158 20.71 -35.84 -34.65
CA THR A 158 21.24 -37.12 -34.12
C THR A 158 20.19 -38.23 -34.14
N ILE A 159 18.89 -37.90 -33.96
CA ILE A 159 17.78 -38.83 -34.18
C ILE A 159 17.72 -39.27 -35.65
N ASP A 160 17.81 -38.33 -36.58
CA ASP A 160 17.72 -38.60 -38.02
C ASP A 160 18.89 -39.44 -38.51
N ALA A 161 20.10 -39.14 -38.02
CA ALA A 161 21.30 -39.92 -38.26
C ALA A 161 21.30 -41.28 -37.52
N ARG A 162 20.38 -41.48 -36.58
CA ARG A 162 20.29 -42.66 -35.70
C ARG A 162 21.57 -42.90 -34.89
N SER A 163 22.27 -41.83 -34.55
CA SER A 163 23.45 -41.84 -33.69
C SER A 163 23.12 -41.53 -32.23
N ALA A 164 21.90 -41.05 -31.97
CA ALA A 164 21.43 -40.77 -30.62
C ALA A 164 21.06 -42.03 -29.85
N ASP A 165 21.36 -42.03 -28.56
CA ASP A 165 20.83 -43.00 -27.61
C ASP A 165 19.34 -42.70 -27.33
N GLN A 166 18.51 -43.75 -27.25
CA GLN A 166 17.06 -43.61 -27.04
C GLN A 166 16.73 -42.98 -25.68
N GLN A 167 17.47 -43.36 -24.62
CA GLN A 167 17.26 -42.80 -23.29
C GLN A 167 17.70 -41.34 -23.25
N GLY A 168 18.84 -40.99 -23.86
CA GLY A 168 19.29 -39.60 -23.97
C GLY A 168 18.30 -38.69 -24.70
N VAL A 169 17.64 -39.17 -25.76
CA VAL A 169 16.57 -38.42 -26.44
C VAL A 169 15.33 -38.25 -25.56
N TYR A 170 14.93 -39.32 -24.87
CA TYR A 170 13.81 -39.27 -23.93
C TYR A 170 14.06 -38.25 -22.81
N ASP A 171 15.26 -38.25 -22.22
CA ASP A 171 15.67 -37.35 -21.15
C ASP A 171 15.71 -35.89 -21.62
N PHE A 172 16.26 -35.61 -22.81
CA PHE A 172 16.28 -34.25 -23.37
C PHE A 172 14.87 -33.63 -23.47
N TYR A 173 13.90 -34.37 -24.01
CA TYR A 173 12.52 -33.87 -24.11
C TYR A 173 11.87 -33.71 -22.73
N ASN A 174 12.18 -34.59 -21.78
CA ASN A 174 11.71 -34.47 -20.40
C ASN A 174 12.24 -33.20 -19.74
N ASP A 175 13.55 -32.96 -19.82
CA ASP A 175 14.19 -31.77 -19.25
C ASP A 175 13.62 -30.48 -19.85
N LEU A 176 13.37 -30.47 -21.17
CA LEU A 176 12.72 -29.35 -21.86
C LEU A 176 11.31 -29.10 -21.30
N LEU A 177 10.49 -30.14 -21.15
CA LEU A 177 9.12 -30.05 -20.62
C LEU A 177 9.10 -29.73 -19.11
N ASP A 178 10.09 -30.19 -18.36
CA ASP A 178 10.30 -29.86 -16.95
C ASP A 178 10.69 -28.39 -16.78
N ALA A 179 11.58 -27.86 -17.62
CA ALA A 179 11.89 -26.42 -17.67
C ALA A 179 10.62 -25.58 -17.98
N ALA A 180 9.77 -26.05 -18.90
CA ALA A 180 8.53 -25.38 -19.24
C ALA A 180 7.52 -25.38 -18.09
N THR A 181 7.36 -26.50 -17.38
CA THR A 181 6.47 -26.55 -16.20
C THR A 181 7.03 -25.75 -15.03
N GLY A 182 8.36 -25.69 -14.86
CA GLY A 182 9.02 -24.81 -13.88
C GLY A 182 8.81 -23.32 -14.15
N LEU A 183 8.76 -22.93 -15.43
CA LEU A 183 8.34 -21.59 -15.85
C LEU A 183 6.89 -21.30 -15.44
N PHE A 184 5.95 -22.22 -15.71
CA PHE A 184 4.55 -22.05 -15.33
C PHE A 184 4.35 -22.02 -13.80
N ASP A 185 5.07 -22.85 -13.03
CA ASP A 185 5.05 -22.80 -11.56
C ASP A 185 5.49 -21.44 -11.04
N THR A 186 6.58 -20.92 -11.60
CA THR A 186 7.09 -19.59 -11.24
C THR A 186 6.07 -18.52 -11.57
N GLN A 187 5.45 -18.60 -12.75
CA GLN A 187 4.39 -17.68 -13.17
C GLN A 187 3.20 -17.71 -12.22
N ALA A 188 2.69 -18.89 -11.87
CA ALA A 188 1.52 -19.02 -11.01
C ALA A 188 1.78 -18.52 -9.57
N ARG A 189 2.98 -18.75 -9.02
CA ARG A 189 3.32 -18.41 -7.63
C ARG A 189 3.58 -16.93 -7.37
N ILE A 190 3.94 -16.17 -8.41
CA ILE A 190 4.18 -14.72 -8.26
C ILE A 190 2.92 -13.86 -8.44
N VAL A 191 1.79 -14.47 -8.81
CA VAL A 191 0.51 -13.77 -8.93
C VAL A 191 -0.02 -13.43 -7.53
N PRO A 192 -0.28 -12.15 -7.21
CA PRO A 192 -0.78 -11.74 -5.89
C PRO A 192 -2.20 -12.22 -5.60
N ASP A 193 -3.04 -12.36 -6.62
CA ASP A 193 -4.41 -12.85 -6.47
C ASP A 193 -4.41 -14.36 -6.17
N VAL A 194 -4.91 -14.73 -5.00
CA VAL A 194 -4.88 -16.12 -4.52
C VAL A 194 -5.68 -17.04 -5.43
N THR A 195 -6.83 -16.59 -5.96
CA THR A 195 -7.66 -17.40 -6.87
C THR A 195 -6.94 -17.65 -8.18
N ALA A 196 -6.32 -16.60 -8.75
CA ALA A 196 -5.52 -16.71 -9.96
C ALA A 196 -4.28 -17.60 -9.76
N ALA A 197 -3.57 -17.45 -8.64
CA ALA A 197 -2.41 -18.26 -8.29
C ALA A 197 -2.78 -19.74 -8.15
N GLN A 198 -3.81 -20.07 -7.35
CA GLN A 198 -4.29 -21.44 -7.18
C GLN A 198 -4.81 -22.04 -8.48
N GLY A 199 -5.55 -21.24 -9.27
CA GLY A 199 -6.06 -21.66 -10.56
C GLY A 199 -4.94 -21.93 -11.57
N GLY A 200 -3.89 -21.11 -11.57
CA GLY A 200 -2.68 -21.30 -12.38
C GLY A 200 -1.90 -22.53 -11.97
N ILE A 201 -1.69 -22.75 -10.67
CA ILE A 201 -1.08 -23.98 -10.13
C ILE A 201 -1.88 -25.21 -10.58
N ALA A 202 -3.22 -25.17 -10.47
CA ALA A 202 -4.06 -26.28 -10.90
C ALA A 202 -3.95 -26.55 -12.42
N ALA A 203 -3.83 -25.51 -13.25
CA ALA A 203 -3.56 -25.69 -14.68
C ALA A 203 -2.20 -26.35 -14.91
N THR A 204 -1.15 -25.89 -14.22
CA THR A 204 0.21 -26.45 -14.32
C THR A 204 0.26 -27.91 -13.86
N GLU A 205 -0.40 -28.27 -12.75
CA GLU A 205 -0.48 -29.65 -12.27
C GLU A 205 -1.26 -30.55 -13.24
N THR A 206 -2.31 -30.04 -13.87
CA THR A 206 -3.06 -30.79 -14.90
C THR A 206 -2.17 -31.07 -16.12
N PHE A 207 -1.42 -30.06 -16.58
CA PHE A 207 -0.45 -30.23 -17.66
C PHE A 207 0.66 -31.22 -17.29
N ARG A 208 1.19 -31.14 -16.07
CA ARG A 208 2.22 -32.04 -15.56
C ARG A 208 1.72 -33.48 -15.52
N ALA A 209 0.49 -33.73 -15.08
CA ALA A 209 -0.09 -35.07 -15.14
C ALA A 209 -0.25 -35.56 -16.59
N SER A 210 -0.67 -34.71 -17.52
CA SER A 210 -0.69 -35.05 -18.95
C SER A 210 0.70 -35.40 -19.48
N ASP A 211 1.75 -34.70 -19.07
CA ASP A 211 3.11 -35.01 -19.47
C ASP A 211 3.59 -36.35 -18.89
N LEU A 212 3.33 -36.63 -17.62
CA LEU A 212 3.67 -37.90 -16.98
C LEU A 212 2.96 -39.09 -17.69
N MET A 213 1.71 -38.91 -18.10
CA MET A 213 1.00 -39.88 -18.94
C MET A 213 1.69 -40.06 -20.30
N SER A 214 2.10 -38.95 -20.95
CA SER A 214 2.85 -38.99 -22.22
C SER A 214 4.21 -39.69 -22.07
N ARG A 215 4.92 -39.47 -20.96
CA ARG A 215 6.16 -40.17 -20.59
C ARG A 215 5.93 -41.68 -20.47
N ALA A 216 4.83 -42.09 -19.83
CA ALA A 216 4.45 -43.50 -19.74
C ALA A 216 4.17 -44.09 -21.13
N GLY A 217 3.47 -43.33 -21.98
CA GLY A 217 3.25 -43.64 -23.40
C GLY A 217 4.55 -43.88 -24.16
N SER A 218 5.55 -42.98 -24.02
CA SER A 218 6.86 -43.12 -24.66
C SER A 218 7.58 -44.43 -24.31
N LYS A 219 7.49 -44.89 -23.05
CA LYS A 219 8.12 -46.15 -22.63
C LYS A 219 7.49 -47.35 -23.34
N ILE A 220 6.17 -47.37 -23.46
CA ILE A 220 5.45 -48.45 -24.16
C ILE A 220 5.67 -48.39 -25.67
N ASP A 221 5.69 -47.20 -26.26
CA ASP A 221 5.95 -47.02 -27.69
C ASP A 221 7.35 -47.52 -28.08
N GLY A 222 8.35 -47.22 -27.24
CA GLY A 222 9.72 -47.75 -27.35
C GLY A 222 9.78 -49.27 -27.16
N ALA A 223 9.04 -49.82 -26.20
CA ALA A 223 8.98 -51.26 -25.96
C ALA A 223 8.34 -52.04 -27.13
N PHE A 224 7.31 -51.48 -27.75
CA PHE A 224 6.72 -52.05 -28.96
C PHE A 224 7.66 -51.98 -30.16
N GLY A 225 8.48 -50.93 -30.26
CA GLY A 225 9.44 -50.76 -31.36
C GLY A 225 10.60 -51.75 -31.25
N SER A 226 11.20 -51.84 -30.07
CA SER A 226 12.32 -52.74 -29.77
C SER A 226 11.90 -54.21 -29.61
N ARG A 227 10.59 -54.48 -29.52
CA ARG A 227 10.01 -55.79 -29.22
C ARG A 227 10.42 -56.33 -27.85
N SER A 228 10.82 -55.47 -26.93
CA SER A 228 11.21 -55.85 -25.56
C SER A 228 10.83 -54.75 -24.58
N PHE A 229 10.45 -55.12 -23.37
CA PHE A 229 10.22 -54.18 -22.27
C PHE A 229 11.17 -54.52 -21.13
N GLY A 230 12.19 -53.68 -20.97
CA GLY A 230 13.20 -53.84 -19.94
C GLY A 230 12.62 -53.66 -18.53
N GLN A 231 13.29 -54.24 -17.53
CA GLN A 231 12.83 -54.13 -16.15
C GLN A 231 12.87 -52.68 -15.62
N GLN A 232 13.87 -51.89 -16.02
CA GLN A 232 13.96 -50.48 -15.62
C GLN A 232 12.83 -49.65 -16.23
N ASP A 233 12.60 -49.76 -17.54
CA ASP A 233 11.49 -49.09 -18.23
C ASP A 233 10.11 -49.51 -17.68
N TYR A 234 9.96 -50.78 -17.29
CA TYR A 234 8.74 -51.27 -16.63
C TYR A 234 8.50 -50.58 -15.29
N LEU A 235 9.51 -50.50 -14.43
CA LEU A 235 9.37 -49.86 -13.11
C LEU A 235 9.07 -48.36 -13.26
N GLU A 236 9.72 -47.70 -14.23
CA GLU A 236 9.45 -46.30 -14.52
C GLU A 236 8.03 -46.11 -15.06
N PHE A 237 7.56 -46.96 -15.97
CA PHE A 237 6.19 -46.94 -16.47
C PHE A 237 5.17 -47.07 -15.32
N VAL A 238 5.35 -48.05 -14.43
CA VAL A 238 4.47 -48.24 -13.25
C VAL A 238 4.45 -46.97 -12.38
N SER A 239 5.63 -46.38 -12.14
CA SER A 239 5.76 -45.15 -11.36
C SER A 239 5.05 -43.96 -12.02
N LEU A 240 5.21 -43.80 -13.33
CA LEU A 240 4.58 -42.73 -14.12
C LEU A 240 3.05 -42.86 -14.11
N VAL A 241 2.53 -44.08 -14.33
CA VAL A 241 1.09 -44.37 -14.26
C VAL A 241 0.54 -44.00 -12.89
N GLY A 242 1.16 -44.47 -11.81
CA GLY A 242 0.73 -44.11 -10.45
C GLY A 242 0.77 -42.60 -10.19
N ALA A 243 1.85 -41.94 -10.61
CA ALA A 243 2.04 -40.51 -10.39
C ALA A 243 1.00 -39.65 -11.11
N TYR A 244 0.70 -39.93 -12.38
CA TYR A 244 -0.24 -39.08 -13.12
C TYR A 244 -1.69 -39.29 -12.67
N HIS A 245 -2.08 -40.52 -12.32
CA HIS A 245 -3.40 -40.79 -11.74
C HIS A 245 -3.58 -40.06 -10.40
N ALA A 246 -2.57 -40.14 -9.53
CA ALA A 246 -2.57 -39.41 -8.26
C ALA A 246 -2.59 -37.89 -8.47
N GLY A 247 -1.82 -37.39 -9.45
CA GLY A 247 -1.80 -35.97 -9.82
C GLY A 247 -3.18 -35.46 -10.25
N LEU A 248 -3.88 -36.18 -11.13
CA LEU A 248 -5.23 -35.83 -11.57
C LEU A 248 -6.25 -35.88 -10.43
N ALA A 249 -6.19 -36.90 -9.57
CA ALA A 249 -7.06 -37.00 -8.41
C ALA A 249 -6.83 -35.83 -7.42
N ASN A 250 -5.56 -35.46 -7.20
CA ASN A 250 -5.20 -34.38 -6.29
C ASN A 250 -5.57 -33.00 -6.82
N VAL A 251 -5.48 -32.75 -8.13
CA VAL A 251 -5.81 -31.44 -8.70
C VAL A 251 -7.32 -31.23 -8.87
N ALA A 252 -8.11 -32.31 -9.03
CA ALA A 252 -9.54 -32.23 -9.31
C ALA A 252 -10.35 -31.30 -8.37
N PRO A 253 -10.16 -31.31 -7.04
CA PRO A 253 -10.86 -30.40 -6.12
C PRO A 253 -10.48 -28.92 -6.29
N HIS A 254 -9.35 -28.63 -6.92
CA HIS A 254 -8.82 -27.29 -7.16
C HIS A 254 -9.16 -26.75 -8.56
N LEU A 255 -9.73 -27.59 -9.43
CA LEU A 255 -10.24 -27.16 -10.73
C LEU A 255 -11.48 -26.26 -10.57
N GLN A 256 -11.64 -25.34 -11.52
CA GLN A 256 -12.86 -24.55 -11.68
C GLN A 256 -14.08 -25.45 -11.87
N ALA A 257 -15.25 -25.04 -11.41
CA ALA A 257 -16.42 -25.93 -11.35
C ALA A 257 -16.79 -26.55 -12.72
N ASP A 258 -16.71 -25.78 -13.80
CA ASP A 258 -16.97 -26.27 -15.17
C ASP A 258 -15.90 -27.28 -15.63
N VAL A 259 -14.64 -26.96 -15.33
CA VAL A 259 -13.46 -27.77 -15.69
C VAL A 259 -13.49 -29.08 -14.91
N ARG A 260 -13.86 -29.04 -13.64
CA ARG A 260 -14.04 -30.22 -12.79
C ARG A 260 -15.09 -31.17 -13.34
N ARG A 261 -16.23 -30.66 -13.80
CA ARG A 261 -17.25 -31.48 -14.48
C ARG A 261 -16.72 -32.11 -15.78
N ARG A 262 -15.86 -31.40 -16.51
CA ARG A 262 -15.19 -31.97 -17.68
C ARG A 262 -14.17 -33.04 -17.31
N HIS A 263 -13.37 -32.84 -16.27
CA HIS A 263 -12.50 -33.87 -15.70
C HIS A 263 -13.28 -35.13 -15.29
N GLU A 264 -14.41 -34.96 -14.59
CA GLU A 264 -15.31 -36.06 -14.23
C GLU A 264 -15.86 -36.77 -15.47
N GLY A 265 -16.22 -36.02 -16.52
CA GLY A 265 -16.66 -36.57 -17.80
C GLY A 265 -15.57 -37.39 -18.52
N ILE A 266 -14.34 -36.89 -18.54
CA ILE A 266 -13.17 -37.58 -19.12
C ILE A 266 -12.94 -38.89 -18.36
N THR A 267 -12.83 -38.84 -17.04
CA THR A 267 -12.52 -40.01 -16.19
C THR A 267 -13.65 -41.03 -16.11
N ALA A 268 -14.92 -40.61 -16.28
CA ALA A 268 -16.05 -41.52 -16.40
C ALA A 268 -16.20 -42.12 -17.80
N GLY A 269 -15.56 -41.52 -18.80
CA GLY A 269 -15.66 -41.86 -20.22
C GLY A 269 -15.06 -43.21 -20.59
N SER A 270 -15.50 -43.74 -21.73
CA SER A 270 -14.99 -45.01 -22.28
C SER A 270 -13.49 -44.95 -22.63
N PRO A 271 -12.96 -43.89 -23.29
CA PRO A 271 -11.53 -43.81 -23.64
C PRO A 271 -10.62 -43.91 -22.42
N TRP A 272 -10.94 -43.17 -21.35
CA TRP A 272 -10.21 -43.25 -20.09
C TRP A 272 -10.22 -44.65 -19.50
N LYS A 273 -11.41 -45.27 -19.37
CA LYS A 273 -11.53 -46.64 -18.83
C LYS A 273 -10.76 -47.68 -19.63
N GLN A 274 -10.72 -47.54 -20.97
CA GLN A 274 -9.95 -48.40 -21.84
C GLN A 274 -8.44 -48.19 -21.66
N LEU A 275 -7.98 -46.94 -21.53
CA LEU A 275 -6.59 -46.64 -21.21
C LEU A 275 -6.19 -47.27 -19.87
N VAL A 276 -6.97 -47.08 -18.81
CA VAL A 276 -6.71 -47.68 -17.49
C VAL A 276 -6.67 -49.21 -17.56
N ALA A 277 -7.57 -49.83 -18.33
CA ALA A 277 -7.56 -51.28 -18.51
C ALA A 277 -6.30 -51.76 -19.25
N ALA A 278 -5.87 -51.04 -20.29
CA ALA A 278 -4.64 -51.33 -21.03
C ALA A 278 -3.40 -51.18 -20.16
N GLU A 279 -3.31 -50.09 -19.39
CA GLU A 279 -2.22 -49.86 -18.42
C GLU A 279 -2.16 -50.96 -17.37
N ASN A 280 -3.30 -51.33 -16.76
CA ASN A 280 -3.35 -52.40 -15.79
C ASN A 280 -2.94 -53.76 -16.38
N ALA A 281 -3.28 -54.03 -17.64
CA ALA A 281 -2.84 -55.24 -18.33
C ALA A 281 -1.32 -55.26 -18.56
N LEU A 282 -0.71 -54.11 -18.89
CA LEU A 282 0.75 -53.97 -19.01
C LEU A 282 1.45 -54.13 -17.65
N ILE A 283 0.91 -53.52 -16.60
CA ILE A 283 1.43 -53.62 -15.23
C ILE A 283 1.38 -55.07 -14.75
N ALA A 284 0.25 -55.75 -14.92
CA ALA A 284 0.07 -57.14 -14.53
C ALA A 284 0.92 -58.11 -15.37
N GLY A 285 1.16 -57.79 -16.64
CA GLY A 285 1.96 -58.60 -17.56
C GLY A 285 3.46 -58.57 -17.26
N GLY A 286 3.97 -57.48 -16.67
CA GLY A 286 5.38 -57.35 -16.32
C GLY A 286 6.30 -57.07 -17.52
N PRO A 287 7.63 -57.05 -17.30
CA PRO A 287 8.63 -56.96 -18.37
C PRO A 287 8.53 -58.13 -19.36
N TRP A 288 8.86 -57.91 -20.63
CA TRP A 288 8.85 -58.95 -21.68
C TRP A 288 10.06 -58.88 -22.60
N ARG A 289 10.37 -60.00 -23.26
CA ARG A 289 11.39 -60.11 -24.31
C ARG A 289 10.80 -60.86 -25.50
N ASP A 290 11.40 -60.64 -26.68
CA ASP A 290 11.08 -61.38 -27.92
C ASP A 290 9.68 -61.16 -28.50
N GLY A 291 9.10 -59.97 -28.29
CA GLY A 291 7.82 -59.55 -28.87
C GLY A 291 6.74 -59.26 -27.84
N MET A 292 5.70 -58.57 -28.30
CA MET A 292 4.54 -58.20 -27.48
C MET A 292 3.85 -59.47 -26.94
N PRO A 293 3.49 -59.51 -25.64
CA PRO A 293 2.75 -60.62 -25.08
C PRO A 293 1.41 -60.83 -25.82
N ARG A 294 1.14 -62.07 -26.25
CA ARG A 294 -0.12 -62.42 -26.95
C ARG A 294 -1.39 -62.19 -26.11
N ALA A 295 -1.23 -62.07 -24.80
CA ALA A 295 -2.34 -61.93 -23.86
C ALA A 295 -2.78 -60.46 -23.64
N LEU A 296 -2.12 -59.47 -24.24
CA LEU A 296 -2.55 -58.08 -24.10
C LEU A 296 -3.88 -57.86 -24.82
N PRO A 297 -4.88 -57.24 -24.17
CA PRO A 297 -6.25 -57.12 -24.69
C PRO A 297 -6.42 -55.98 -25.71
N PHE A 298 -5.32 -55.49 -26.29
CA PHE A 298 -5.29 -54.37 -27.21
C PHE A 298 -4.10 -54.47 -28.16
N THR A 299 -4.20 -53.78 -29.29
CA THR A 299 -3.17 -53.66 -30.32
C THR A 299 -2.34 -52.40 -30.15
N ARG A 300 -1.17 -52.34 -30.80
CA ARG A 300 -0.34 -51.12 -30.85
C ARG A 300 -1.08 -49.90 -31.39
N ALA A 301 -1.96 -50.10 -32.38
CA ALA A 301 -2.74 -49.01 -32.98
C ALA A 301 -3.83 -48.47 -32.03
N GLU A 302 -4.47 -49.37 -31.28
CA GLU A 302 -5.43 -48.99 -30.23
C GLU A 302 -4.73 -48.23 -29.09
N TRP A 303 -3.53 -48.67 -28.68
CA TRP A 303 -2.70 -47.94 -27.70
C TRP A 303 -2.37 -46.50 -28.16
N ASP A 304 -1.87 -46.35 -29.39
CA ASP A 304 -1.55 -45.03 -29.97
C ASP A 304 -2.79 -44.13 -30.01
N THR A 305 -3.93 -44.66 -30.46
CA THR A 305 -5.20 -43.93 -30.53
C THR A 305 -5.71 -43.51 -29.15
N LEU A 306 -5.74 -44.43 -28.18
CA LEU A 306 -6.23 -44.18 -26.83
C LEU A 306 -5.37 -43.14 -26.10
N THR A 307 -4.05 -43.32 -26.14
CA THR A 307 -3.11 -42.40 -25.49
C THR A 307 -3.15 -41.01 -26.14
N GLN A 308 -3.29 -40.92 -27.46
CA GLN A 308 -3.46 -39.64 -28.14
C GLN A 308 -4.78 -38.96 -27.74
N GLN A 309 -5.90 -39.68 -27.76
CA GLN A 309 -7.21 -39.14 -27.42
C GLN A 309 -7.24 -38.61 -25.98
N VAL A 310 -6.79 -39.41 -25.00
CA VAL A 310 -6.76 -38.99 -23.59
C VAL A 310 -5.76 -37.83 -23.39
N SER A 311 -4.64 -37.82 -24.11
CA SER A 311 -3.68 -36.71 -24.04
C SER A 311 -4.32 -35.42 -24.54
N ASP A 312 -5.03 -35.46 -25.67
CA ASP A 312 -5.74 -34.30 -26.22
C ASP A 312 -6.81 -33.80 -25.23
N ASP A 313 -7.55 -34.70 -24.59
CA ASP A 313 -8.55 -34.37 -23.56
C ASP A 313 -7.92 -33.66 -22.34
N LEU A 314 -6.78 -34.16 -21.82
CA LEU A 314 -6.08 -33.57 -20.68
C LEU A 314 -5.41 -32.23 -21.02
N ILE A 315 -4.89 -32.08 -22.23
CA ILE A 315 -4.36 -30.80 -22.73
C ILE A 315 -5.48 -29.78 -22.89
N ASN A 316 -6.64 -30.17 -23.42
CA ASN A 316 -7.80 -29.28 -23.52
C ASN A 316 -8.30 -28.87 -22.13
N LEU A 317 -8.31 -29.80 -21.16
CA LEU A 317 -8.65 -29.53 -19.76
C LEU A 317 -7.70 -28.48 -19.14
N THR A 318 -6.39 -28.59 -19.43
CA THR A 318 -5.37 -27.62 -19.01
C THR A 318 -5.66 -26.23 -19.59
N VAL A 319 -5.88 -26.14 -20.91
CA VAL A 319 -6.15 -24.87 -21.60
C VAL A 319 -7.41 -24.21 -21.04
N GLU A 320 -8.46 -25.00 -20.82
CA GLU A 320 -9.72 -24.51 -20.29
C GLU A 320 -9.60 -24.02 -18.85
N GLN A 321 -8.87 -24.75 -18.00
CA GLN A 321 -8.56 -24.28 -16.63
C GLN A 321 -7.86 -22.93 -16.68
N ALA A 322 -6.81 -22.79 -17.51
CA ALA A 322 -6.09 -21.53 -17.66
C ALA A 322 -7.00 -20.40 -18.18
N ASP A 323 -7.86 -20.67 -19.15
CA ASP A 323 -8.79 -19.67 -19.70
C ASP A 323 -9.85 -19.24 -18.69
N LYS A 324 -10.47 -20.19 -17.97
CA LYS A 324 -11.51 -19.91 -16.97
C LYS A 324 -10.95 -19.12 -15.80
N VAL A 325 -9.78 -19.50 -15.30
CA VAL A 325 -9.08 -18.77 -14.23
C VAL A 325 -8.74 -17.34 -14.69
N SER A 326 -8.26 -17.18 -15.92
CA SER A 326 -7.98 -15.85 -16.49
C SER A 326 -9.25 -14.99 -16.62
N ALA A 327 -10.35 -15.57 -17.10
CA ALA A 327 -11.63 -14.90 -17.24
C ALA A 327 -12.20 -14.46 -15.87
N GLU A 328 -12.10 -15.32 -14.86
CA GLU A 328 -12.52 -15.00 -13.51
C GLU A 328 -11.64 -13.90 -12.89
N THR A 329 -10.33 -13.97 -13.09
CA THR A 329 -9.38 -12.95 -12.62
C THR A 329 -9.71 -11.58 -13.19
N LEU A 330 -10.08 -11.50 -14.48
CA LEU A 330 -10.56 -10.26 -15.11
C LEU A 330 -11.87 -9.75 -14.50
N ARG A 331 -12.83 -10.64 -14.25
CA ARG A 331 -14.13 -10.27 -13.67
C ARG A 331 -13.99 -9.78 -12.23
N THR A 332 -13.21 -10.49 -11.41
CA THR A 332 -12.93 -10.14 -10.01
C THR A 332 -12.11 -8.86 -9.93
N GLY A 333 -11.09 -8.70 -10.78
CA GLY A 333 -10.30 -7.47 -10.88
C GLY A 333 -11.15 -6.25 -11.20
N ASN A 334 -12.06 -6.35 -12.18
CA ASN A 334 -12.98 -5.25 -12.53
C ASN A 334 -13.95 -4.91 -11.39
N GLY A 335 -14.51 -5.92 -10.71
CA GLY A 335 -15.40 -5.73 -9.57
C GLY A 335 -14.68 -5.07 -8.39
N GLN A 336 -13.49 -5.57 -8.03
CA GLN A 336 -12.67 -4.98 -6.97
C GLN A 336 -12.28 -3.54 -7.29
N LEU A 337 -11.88 -3.24 -8.53
CA LEU A 337 -11.60 -1.86 -8.96
C LEU A 337 -12.81 -0.95 -8.80
N LEU A 338 -14.01 -1.42 -9.16
CA LEU A 338 -15.24 -0.63 -9.06
C LEU A 338 -15.64 -0.41 -7.60
N THR A 339 -15.56 -1.45 -6.76
CA THR A 339 -15.85 -1.36 -5.33
C THR A 339 -14.82 -0.47 -4.60
N ALA A 340 -13.55 -0.61 -4.96
CA ALA A 340 -12.46 0.24 -4.48
C ALA A 340 -12.68 1.69 -4.88
N SER A 341 -13.05 1.95 -6.14
CA SER A 341 -13.31 3.30 -6.64
C SER A 341 -14.48 3.95 -5.91
N LEU A 342 -15.59 3.21 -5.71
CA LEU A 342 -16.75 3.70 -4.96
C LEU A 342 -16.43 3.91 -3.48
N GLY A 343 -15.74 2.97 -2.84
CA GLY A 343 -15.29 3.07 -1.45
C GLY A 343 -14.33 4.24 -1.25
N SER A 344 -13.42 4.46 -2.21
CA SER A 344 -12.51 5.60 -2.21
C SER A 344 -13.25 6.92 -2.42
N LEU A 345 -14.22 6.99 -3.33
CA LEU A 345 -15.06 8.18 -3.50
C LEU A 345 -15.84 8.51 -2.23
N LEU A 346 -16.39 7.51 -1.57
CA LEU A 346 -17.11 7.68 -0.30
C LEU A 346 -16.17 8.16 0.80
N ALA A 347 -15.00 7.54 0.97
CA ALA A 347 -14.00 7.92 1.96
C ALA A 347 -13.48 9.36 1.72
N LEU A 348 -13.22 9.74 0.47
CA LEU A 348 -12.87 11.11 0.10
C LEU A 348 -13.99 12.09 0.46
N SER A 349 -15.24 11.73 0.16
CA SER A 349 -16.41 12.55 0.49
C SER A 349 -16.55 12.78 1.99
N VAL A 350 -16.36 11.73 2.81
CA VAL A 350 -16.37 11.82 4.28
C VAL A 350 -15.22 12.69 4.79
N ALA A 351 -14.01 12.53 4.24
CA ALA A 351 -12.86 13.35 4.62
C ALA A 351 -13.09 14.84 4.31
N VAL A 352 -13.60 15.15 3.10
CA VAL A 352 -13.97 16.52 2.71
C VAL A 352 -15.06 17.07 3.62
N ALA A 353 -16.11 16.30 3.91
CA ALA A 353 -17.18 16.72 4.82
C ALA A 353 -16.66 17.01 6.24
N ALA A 354 -15.76 16.18 6.77
CA ALA A 354 -15.13 16.39 8.07
C ALA A 354 -14.29 17.67 8.10
N ILE A 355 -13.50 17.94 7.06
CA ILE A 355 -12.72 19.18 6.92
C ILE A 355 -13.64 20.40 6.87
N LEU A 356 -14.69 20.37 6.04
CA LEU A 356 -15.66 21.46 5.92
C LEU A 356 -16.39 21.71 7.25
N TRP A 357 -16.77 20.64 7.95
CA TRP A 357 -17.41 20.71 9.26
C TRP A 357 -16.48 21.34 10.30
N ALA A 358 -15.20 20.94 10.32
CA ALA A 358 -14.20 21.51 11.21
C ALA A 358 -13.96 23.01 10.96
N ILE A 359 -13.87 23.42 9.69
CA ILE A 359 -13.75 24.84 9.30
C ILE A 359 -14.98 25.62 9.77
N ARG A 360 -16.19 25.06 9.58
CA ARG A 360 -17.45 25.69 10.00
C ARG A 360 -17.52 25.88 11.51
N GLN A 361 -17.18 24.85 12.29
CA GLN A 361 -17.16 24.94 13.75
C GLN A 361 -16.14 25.95 14.26
N SER A 362 -14.94 25.98 13.64
CA SER A 362 -13.91 26.98 13.96
C SER A 362 -14.42 28.42 13.76
N ARG A 363 -15.14 28.70 12.66
CA ARG A 363 -15.74 30.02 12.41
C ARG A 363 -16.78 30.39 13.47
N ILE A 364 -17.71 29.48 13.78
CA ILE A 364 -18.79 29.75 14.75
C ILE A 364 -18.24 30.05 16.15
N LEU A 365 -17.26 29.27 16.61
CA LEU A 365 -16.65 29.46 17.92
C LEU A 365 -15.85 30.77 18.00
N VAL A 366 -15.13 31.11 16.94
CA VAL A 366 -14.40 32.38 16.83
C VAL A 366 -15.38 33.55 16.82
N ASP A 367 -16.42 33.52 15.99
CA ASP A 367 -17.39 34.61 15.88
C ASP A 367 -18.17 34.85 17.19
N ARG A 368 -18.57 33.77 17.89
CA ARG A 368 -19.20 33.89 19.22
C ARG A 368 -18.23 34.46 20.26
N ALA A 369 -17.00 33.98 20.31
CA ALA A 369 -16.03 34.44 21.29
C ALA A 369 -15.59 35.90 21.04
N LEU A 370 -15.54 36.35 19.78
CA LEU A 370 -15.27 37.74 19.45
C LEU A 370 -16.48 38.64 19.77
N SER A 371 -17.68 38.26 19.33
CA SER A 371 -18.89 39.08 19.53
C SER A 371 -19.21 39.32 21.00
N VAL A 372 -19.07 38.30 21.87
CA VAL A 372 -19.27 38.47 23.32
C VAL A 372 -18.27 39.46 23.92
N ARG A 373 -16.99 39.38 23.54
CA ARG A 373 -15.94 40.27 24.05
C ARG A 373 -16.08 41.70 23.56
N LEU A 374 -16.45 41.91 22.29
CA LEU A 374 -16.76 43.22 21.73
C LEU A 374 -18.01 43.85 22.38
N ALA A 375 -19.07 43.07 22.58
CA ALA A 375 -20.28 43.54 23.26
C ALA A 375 -20.02 43.90 24.73
N GLN A 376 -19.08 43.20 25.38
CA GLN A 376 -18.68 43.53 26.75
C GLN A 376 -17.84 44.81 26.80
N LEU A 377 -16.83 44.94 25.94
CA LEU A 377 -16.05 46.19 25.81
C LEU A 377 -16.95 47.40 25.49
N GLY A 378 -17.95 47.23 24.62
CA GLY A 378 -18.90 48.29 24.29
C GLY A 378 -19.78 48.71 25.47
N ARG A 379 -20.27 47.75 26.27
CA ARG A 379 -21.04 48.03 27.49
C ARG A 379 -20.19 48.74 28.55
N ASP A 380 -18.98 48.26 28.77
CA ASP A 380 -18.07 48.82 29.77
C ASP A 380 -17.61 50.23 29.38
N ALA A 381 -17.38 50.48 28.09
CA ALA A 381 -17.10 51.81 27.57
C ALA A 381 -18.30 52.77 27.70
N ALA A 382 -19.52 52.30 27.40
CA ALA A 382 -20.74 53.10 27.54
C ALA A 382 -20.99 53.49 29.01
N ALA A 383 -20.89 52.54 29.94
CA ALA A 383 -21.02 52.83 31.37
C ALA A 383 -19.97 53.84 31.86
N MET A 384 -18.76 53.79 31.29
CA MET A 384 -17.71 54.76 31.63
C MET A 384 -18.06 56.18 31.17
N VAL A 385 -18.58 56.33 29.95
CA VAL A 385 -18.91 57.64 29.35
C VAL A 385 -20.21 58.22 29.89
N ASP A 386 -21.24 57.39 30.06
CA ASP A 386 -22.59 57.87 30.37
C ASP A 386 -22.84 58.04 31.87
N GLU A 387 -22.18 57.26 32.73
CA GLU A 387 -22.42 57.29 34.17
C GLU A 387 -21.22 57.84 34.95
N ARG A 388 -20.04 57.23 34.76
CA ARG A 388 -18.89 57.48 35.64
C ARG A 388 -18.20 58.82 35.37
N LEU A 389 -17.97 59.18 34.11
CA LEU A 389 -17.34 60.47 33.77
C LEU A 389 -18.19 61.68 34.23
N PRO A 390 -19.52 61.75 33.97
CA PRO A 390 -20.35 62.83 34.48
C PRO A 390 -20.37 62.90 36.01
N ALA A 391 -20.45 61.75 36.69
CA ALA A 391 -20.42 61.70 38.16
C ALA A 391 -19.08 62.21 38.72
N MET A 392 -17.95 61.87 38.11
CA MET A 392 -16.64 62.42 38.46
C MET A 392 -16.59 63.94 38.24
N MET A 393 -17.09 64.44 37.11
CA MET A 393 -17.11 65.88 36.81
C MET A 393 -17.98 66.67 37.80
N GLU A 394 -19.12 66.10 38.20
CA GLU A 394 -20.00 66.70 39.20
C GLU A 394 -19.34 66.77 40.59
N ARG A 395 -18.57 65.74 40.98
CA ARG A 395 -17.80 65.73 42.23
C ARG A 395 -16.64 66.72 42.21
N LEU A 396 -15.95 66.84 41.07
CA LEU A 396 -14.93 67.87 40.86
C LEU A 396 -15.52 69.28 40.95
N ARG A 397 -16.72 69.50 40.41
CA ARG A 397 -17.45 70.79 40.54
C ARG A 397 -17.78 71.12 42.00
N ARG A 398 -18.05 70.10 42.82
CA ARG A 398 -18.26 70.19 44.27
C ARG A 398 -16.97 70.28 45.09
N ARG A 399 -15.79 70.32 44.44
CA ARG A 399 -14.45 70.37 45.06
C ARG A 399 -14.10 69.14 45.92
N GLU A 400 -14.70 68.00 45.63
CA GLU A 400 -14.29 66.74 46.27
C GLU A 400 -12.94 66.26 45.72
N LYS A 401 -12.14 65.60 46.56
CA LYS A 401 -10.91 64.94 46.09
C LYS A 401 -11.29 63.70 45.28
N VAL A 402 -10.94 63.69 44.00
CA VAL A 402 -11.15 62.57 43.09
C VAL A 402 -9.78 61.99 42.72
N ASP A 403 -9.62 60.67 42.88
CA ASP A 403 -8.46 59.92 42.41
C ASP A 403 -8.82 59.16 41.13
N VAL A 404 -8.16 59.53 40.03
CA VAL A 404 -8.42 58.99 38.69
C VAL A 404 -8.09 57.50 38.64
N ALA A 405 -7.07 57.02 39.36
CA ALA A 405 -6.65 55.62 39.29
C ALA A 405 -7.65 54.67 39.97
N VAL A 406 -8.39 55.17 40.97
CA VAL A 406 -9.40 54.40 41.70
C VAL A 406 -10.74 54.39 40.96
N GLU A 407 -11.11 55.50 40.34
CA GLU A 407 -12.38 55.64 39.60
C GLU A 407 -12.35 54.95 38.21
N LEU A 408 -11.15 54.79 37.63
CA LEU A 408 -10.90 54.15 36.33
C LEU A 408 -9.99 52.91 36.44
N PRO A 409 -10.47 51.79 37.01
CA PRO A 409 -9.68 50.56 37.09
C PRO A 409 -9.40 49.97 35.70
N MET A 410 -8.19 49.42 35.49
CA MET A 410 -7.84 48.75 34.24
C MET A 410 -8.43 47.34 34.18
N GLN A 411 -9.48 47.17 33.37
CA GLN A 411 -10.00 45.84 33.05
C GLN A 411 -9.12 45.15 31.98
N ASP A 412 -8.78 43.88 32.17
CA ASP A 412 -8.00 43.09 31.20
C ASP A 412 -8.94 42.46 30.15
N TYR A 413 -8.79 42.88 28.88
CA TYR A 413 -9.54 42.35 27.74
C TYR A 413 -8.74 41.35 26.92
N GLY A 414 -7.62 40.85 27.45
CA GLY A 414 -6.70 39.93 26.80
C GLY A 414 -5.60 40.63 26.01
N SER A 415 -4.73 39.84 25.38
CA SER A 415 -3.54 40.32 24.66
C SER A 415 -3.69 40.26 23.13
N ASP A 416 -4.91 40.06 22.63
CA ASP A 416 -5.23 40.02 21.20
C ASP A 416 -5.56 41.43 20.66
N GLU A 417 -5.99 41.52 19.40
CA GLU A 417 -6.27 42.79 18.73
C GLU A 417 -7.37 43.61 19.45
N ILE A 418 -8.37 42.95 20.06
CA ILE A 418 -9.41 43.62 20.86
C ILE A 418 -8.81 44.17 22.15
N GLY A 419 -7.96 43.39 22.82
CA GLY A 419 -7.22 43.82 24.00
C GLY A 419 -6.33 45.05 23.74
N GLN A 420 -5.70 45.12 22.57
CA GLN A 420 -4.91 46.29 22.16
C GLN A 420 -5.77 47.54 22.01
N VAL A 421 -6.95 47.44 21.37
CA VAL A 421 -7.89 48.57 21.23
C VAL A 421 -8.41 49.02 22.60
N ALA A 422 -8.79 48.07 23.47
CA ALA A 422 -9.24 48.37 24.82
C ALA A 422 -8.16 49.10 25.65
N GLN A 423 -6.89 48.69 25.54
CA GLN A 423 -5.76 49.38 26.19
C GLN A 423 -5.55 50.80 25.67
N VAL A 424 -5.77 51.05 24.37
CA VAL A 424 -5.67 52.41 23.81
C VAL A 424 -6.81 53.28 24.34
N ILE A 425 -8.05 52.79 24.31
CA ILE A 425 -9.23 53.52 24.81
C ILE A 425 -9.05 53.85 26.29
N ASN A 426 -8.64 52.89 27.11
CA ASN A 426 -8.51 53.11 28.55
C ASN A 426 -7.40 54.12 28.88
N ARG A 427 -6.25 54.05 28.19
CA ARG A 427 -5.19 55.06 28.33
C ARG A 427 -5.65 56.46 27.91
N SER A 428 -6.43 56.57 26.84
CA SER A 428 -7.00 57.85 26.40
C SER A 428 -7.98 58.43 27.44
N LEU A 429 -8.85 57.59 28.02
CA LEU A 429 -9.80 58.00 29.06
C LEU A 429 -9.09 58.45 30.34
N GLN A 430 -8.08 57.72 30.80
CA GLN A 430 -7.28 58.11 31.97
C GLN A 430 -6.51 59.40 31.74
N ALA A 431 -5.91 59.59 30.56
CA ALA A 431 -5.22 60.83 30.22
C ALA A 431 -6.16 62.04 30.20
N ALA A 432 -7.35 61.89 29.61
CA ALA A 432 -8.36 62.95 29.56
C ALA A 432 -8.91 63.28 30.96
N ALA A 433 -9.23 62.27 31.78
CA ALA A 433 -9.69 62.46 33.15
C ALA A 433 -8.62 63.10 34.04
N GLY A 434 -7.35 62.68 33.88
CA GLY A 434 -6.20 63.29 34.56
C GLY A 434 -6.08 64.79 34.25
N ALA A 435 -6.15 65.17 32.97
CA ALA A 435 -6.10 66.57 32.55
C ALA A 435 -7.25 67.39 33.15
N ALA A 436 -8.48 66.85 33.18
CA ALA A 436 -9.63 67.53 33.77
C ALA A 436 -9.50 67.75 35.29
N VAL A 437 -8.94 66.77 36.01
CA VAL A 437 -8.66 66.91 37.46
C VAL A 437 -7.60 67.99 37.72
N ASP A 438 -6.55 68.04 36.91
CA ASP A 438 -5.49 69.05 37.06
C ASP A 438 -5.99 70.45 36.70
N GLU A 439 -6.87 70.59 35.71
CA GLU A 439 -7.57 71.84 35.41
C GLU A 439 -8.48 72.30 36.57
N ALA A 440 -9.21 71.36 37.18
CA ALA A 440 -10.06 71.67 38.34
C ALA A 440 -9.23 72.13 39.55
N LYS A 441 -8.08 71.47 39.82
CA LYS A 441 -7.14 71.86 40.88
C LYS A 441 -6.52 73.24 40.63
N THR A 442 -6.11 73.54 39.39
CA THR A 442 -5.52 74.84 39.04
C THR A 442 -6.54 75.98 39.14
N ARG A 443 -7.79 75.78 38.70
CA ARG A 443 -8.88 76.74 38.96
C ARG A 443 -9.13 76.95 40.46
N ALA A 444 -9.15 75.88 41.25
CA ALA A 444 -9.36 75.98 42.70
C ALA A 444 -8.23 76.78 43.39
N ALA A 445 -6.98 76.57 42.98
CA ALA A 445 -5.82 77.33 43.49
C ALA A 445 -5.89 78.82 43.11
N GLY A 446 -6.27 79.14 41.86
CA GLY A 446 -6.44 80.53 41.41
C GLY A 446 -7.52 81.29 42.18
N VAL A 447 -8.67 80.66 42.45
CA VAL A 447 -9.76 81.27 43.24
C VAL A 447 -9.37 81.43 44.72
N ALA A 448 -8.61 80.49 45.28
CA ALA A 448 -8.08 80.61 46.64
C ALA A 448 -7.08 81.78 46.78
N MET A 449 -6.26 82.01 45.75
CA MET A 449 -5.34 83.16 45.69
C MET A 449 -6.10 84.50 45.64
N LEU A 450 -7.18 84.59 44.86
CA LEU A 450 -8.02 85.80 44.78
C LEU A 450 -8.75 86.10 46.11
N MET A 451 -9.19 85.07 46.83
CA MET A 451 -9.79 85.22 48.17
C MET A 451 -8.76 85.62 49.25
N GLY A 452 -7.47 85.32 49.07
CA GLY A 452 -6.40 85.71 49.99
C GLY A 452 -6.04 87.21 49.97
N VAL A 453 -6.34 87.91 48.88
CA VAL A 453 -6.03 89.34 48.71
C VAL A 453 -7.01 90.26 49.45
N ALA A 454 -8.19 89.78 49.85
CA ALA A 454 -9.25 90.59 50.46
C ALA A 454 -9.11 90.86 51.98
N ARG A 455 -8.01 90.46 52.63
CA ARG A 455 -7.76 90.77 54.06
C ARG A 455 -6.34 91.28 54.29
N ARG A 456 -6.15 92.60 54.22
CA ARG A 456 -4.98 93.29 54.78
C ARG A 456 -5.42 94.63 55.40
N PRO A 457 -5.42 94.80 56.74
CA PRO A 457 -5.68 96.09 57.38
C PRO A 457 -4.42 96.95 57.44
N GLN A 458 -4.54 98.23 57.07
CA GLN A 458 -3.52 99.27 57.19
C GLN A 458 -3.60 99.93 58.57
N ARG A 459 -2.46 100.17 59.23
CA ARG A 459 -2.29 101.25 60.23
C ARG A 459 -0.88 101.86 60.16
N PRO A 460 -0.75 103.20 60.27
CA PRO A 460 0.52 103.94 60.18
C PRO A 460 1.08 104.29 61.58
N LEU A 461 2.39 104.47 61.70
CA LEU A 461 2.98 105.24 62.81
C LEU A 461 4.21 106.06 62.34
N GLN A 462 4.20 107.33 62.75
CA GLN A 462 5.29 108.30 62.68
C GLN A 462 6.28 108.10 63.85
N ARG A 463 7.56 108.34 63.52
CA ARG A 463 8.70 108.87 64.29
C ARG A 463 8.96 108.45 65.76
N GLY A 464 10.22 108.09 66.00
CA GLY A 464 10.93 108.27 67.27
C GLY A 464 12.43 108.07 67.04
N LEU A 465 13.24 109.03 67.50
CA LEU A 465 14.69 109.16 67.33
C LEU A 465 15.47 108.29 68.33
N GLU A 466 16.81 108.33 68.17
CA GLU A 466 17.87 107.90 69.10
C GLU A 466 18.10 106.38 69.14
N GLY A 467 19.30 105.84 68.96
CA GLY A 467 20.65 106.36 68.92
C GLY A 467 21.58 105.22 69.31
N HIS A 468 22.86 105.34 68.93
CA HIS A 468 24.03 104.74 69.60
C HIS A 468 24.74 103.52 68.96
N ARG A 469 25.97 103.83 68.48
CA ARG A 469 27.25 103.09 68.48
C ARG A 469 27.36 101.73 67.74
N GLY A 470 28.22 101.72 66.71
CA GLY A 470 28.98 100.53 66.27
C GLY A 470 30.21 100.26 67.15
N PRO A 471 31.33 99.66 66.67
CA PRO A 471 31.57 98.85 65.46
C PRO A 471 32.44 97.58 65.73
N ALA A 472 33.03 97.01 64.65
CA ALA A 472 34.14 96.04 64.53
C ALA A 472 33.74 94.55 64.48
N ASP A 473 33.80 93.88 63.31
CA ASP A 473 34.96 93.31 62.56
C ASP A 473 35.57 92.05 63.24
N PRO A 474 36.16 91.09 62.50
CA PRO A 474 36.66 91.17 61.11
C PRO A 474 36.02 90.23 60.08
#